data_AF-A0A7V1ZHJ0-F1
#
_entry.id   AF-A0A7V1ZHJ0-F1
#
_cell.length_a   1.000
_cell.length_b   1.000
_cell.length_c   1.000
_cell.angle_alpha   90.00
_cell.angle_beta   90.00
_cell.angle_gamma   90.00
#
_symmetry.space_group_name_H-M   'P 1'
#
loop_
_entity.id
_entity.type
_entity.pdbx_description
1 polymer ?
#
loop_
_entity_poly.entity_id
_entity_poly.type
_entity_poly.pdbx_seq_one_letter_code
_entity_poly.pdbx_strand_id
1 'polypeptide(L)'
;MYLTGFTWSDDFPNTAGGAQPSPGGWADAFVARLNASLTQNLQSTYIGGPLSDGGSALAIHPATGEVYVAGDFGLRDAFVSRLSASLTSSLQTSFLGGWMVDYATSLAIHPQTGEVYVAGYTESSDFPNTDGGAQSSYAGGTSDAFVSRLDADLSTILQSTYLGGFGEDSAAALAIHPISGEIYVAGTTSSSNFPNTAGGAQAICNTAYEAVVARLNPLLTVNPQSTCLGGTGWDFAYTFGIYPVTGEVYVAGSTDSIGFPNATGGAQENYGGGFNDAFVARLTPALAAVADMQPSLGSFPSSFGPGSGYPGLTF
;
A
#
# COMPACT_ATOMS: atom_id res chain seq x y z
N MET A 1 11.42 -13.43 9.34
CA MET A 1 10.96 -12.15 8.75
C MET A 1 11.44 -12.11 7.32
N TYR A 2 10.74 -11.41 6.42
CA TYR A 2 11.20 -11.17 5.06
C TYR A 2 11.27 -9.67 4.81
N LEU A 3 12.17 -9.26 3.93
CA LEU A 3 12.21 -7.91 3.39
C LEU A 3 12.54 -7.98 1.91
N THR A 4 12.08 -6.99 1.16
CA THR A 4 12.34 -6.81 -0.26
C THR A 4 12.97 -5.45 -0.51
N GLY A 5 13.56 -5.28 -1.68
CA GLY A 5 14.12 -4.03 -2.16
C GLY A 5 14.72 -4.23 -3.54
N PHE A 6 15.63 -3.35 -3.92
CA PHE A 6 16.48 -3.51 -5.10
C PHE A 6 17.95 -3.40 -4.70
N THR A 7 18.83 -3.98 -5.51
CA THR A 7 20.28 -3.89 -5.27
C THR A 7 21.06 -3.92 -6.59
N TRP A 8 22.15 -3.14 -6.65
CA TRP A 8 23.16 -3.22 -7.72
C TRP A 8 24.30 -4.20 -7.40
N SER A 9 24.29 -4.79 -6.20
CA SER A 9 25.35 -5.71 -5.76
C SER A 9 25.22 -7.07 -6.43
N ASP A 10 26.32 -7.55 -7.01
CA ASP A 10 26.51 -8.94 -7.46
C ASP A 10 26.87 -9.90 -6.31
N ASP A 11 27.13 -9.37 -5.12
CA ASP A 11 27.51 -10.08 -3.91
C ASP A 11 26.45 -10.03 -2.79
N PHE A 12 25.17 -9.90 -3.15
CA PHE A 12 24.11 -9.82 -2.14
C PHE A 12 24.12 -11.07 -1.23
N PRO A 13 24.07 -10.92 0.11
CA PRO A 13 24.36 -12.03 1.01
C PRO A 13 23.38 -13.20 0.88
N ASN A 14 23.90 -14.42 0.98
CA ASN A 14 23.13 -15.67 1.07
C ASN A 14 22.18 -15.95 -0.11
N THR A 15 22.55 -15.55 -1.33
CA THR A 15 21.79 -15.87 -2.54
C THR A 15 22.04 -17.28 -3.08
N ALA A 16 23.13 -17.93 -2.66
CA ALA A 16 23.45 -19.29 -3.07
C ALA A 16 22.33 -20.28 -2.70
N GLY A 17 21.83 -21.02 -3.70
CA GLY A 17 20.69 -21.93 -3.54
C GLY A 17 19.32 -21.24 -3.49
N GLY A 18 19.28 -19.92 -3.64
CA GLY A 18 18.05 -19.15 -3.89
C GLY A 18 17.46 -19.45 -5.26
N ALA A 19 16.21 -19.06 -5.46
CA ALA A 19 15.49 -19.23 -6.73
C ALA A 19 16.26 -18.66 -7.93
N GLN A 20 16.90 -17.51 -7.73
CA GLN A 20 17.82 -16.86 -8.64
C GLN A 20 19.05 -16.44 -7.82
N PRO A 21 20.16 -17.19 -7.92
CA PRO A 21 21.34 -16.98 -7.08
C PRO A 21 22.27 -15.85 -7.56
N SER A 22 22.03 -15.29 -8.74
CA SER A 22 22.85 -14.23 -9.34
C SER A 22 21.96 -13.16 -9.96
N PRO A 23 22.37 -11.88 -9.95
CA PRO A 23 21.59 -10.82 -10.60
C PRO A 23 21.40 -11.12 -12.09
N GLY A 24 20.24 -10.79 -12.62
CA GLY A 24 19.93 -10.90 -14.04
C GLY A 24 20.50 -9.73 -14.83
N GLY A 25 20.66 -8.57 -14.19
CA GLY A 25 20.94 -7.30 -14.83
C GLY A 25 21.80 -6.36 -13.98
N TRP A 26 21.57 -5.04 -14.13
CA TRP A 26 22.32 -4.03 -13.40
C TRP A 26 21.81 -3.84 -11.98
N ALA A 27 20.50 -3.79 -11.82
CA ALA A 27 19.82 -3.76 -10.54
C ALA A 27 18.74 -4.83 -10.57
N ASP A 28 18.64 -5.66 -9.55
CA ASP A 28 17.56 -6.63 -9.46
C ASP A 28 16.81 -6.41 -8.16
N ALA A 29 15.52 -6.76 -8.17
CA ALA A 29 14.78 -6.90 -6.95
C ALA A 29 15.41 -8.04 -6.14
N PHE A 30 15.33 -7.96 -4.82
CA PHE A 30 15.80 -9.04 -3.96
C PHE A 30 14.79 -9.33 -2.88
N VAL A 31 14.83 -10.56 -2.36
CA VAL A 31 14.12 -10.95 -1.15
C VAL A 31 15.09 -11.59 -0.19
N ALA A 32 15.10 -11.13 1.05
CA ALA A 32 15.93 -11.71 2.12
C ALA A 32 15.05 -12.21 3.25
N ARG A 33 15.30 -13.45 3.70
CA ARG A 33 14.70 -14.06 4.87
C ARG A 33 15.62 -13.92 6.06
N LEU A 34 15.21 -13.17 7.07
CA LEU A 34 15.94 -12.98 8.32
C LEU A 34 15.41 -13.89 9.43
N ASN A 35 16.29 -14.25 10.36
CA ASN A 35 15.90 -14.91 11.61
C ASN A 35 15.05 -13.96 12.49
N ALA A 36 14.35 -14.51 13.48
CA ALA A 36 13.42 -13.74 14.30
C ALA A 36 14.11 -12.62 15.12
N SER A 37 15.39 -12.78 15.45
CA SER A 37 16.20 -11.78 16.17
C SER A 37 16.85 -10.74 15.27
N LEU A 38 16.66 -10.81 13.94
CA LEU A 38 17.26 -9.91 12.95
C LEU A 38 18.80 -9.87 12.98
N THR A 39 19.43 -10.95 13.44
CA THR A 39 20.89 -11.07 13.55
C THR A 39 21.52 -11.90 12.44
N GLN A 40 20.70 -12.64 11.68
CA GLN A 40 21.17 -13.49 10.60
C GLN A 40 20.26 -13.37 9.38
N ASN A 41 20.88 -13.17 8.22
CA ASN A 41 20.27 -13.48 6.94
C ASN A 41 20.32 -15.00 6.74
N LEU A 42 19.16 -15.65 6.60
CA LEU A 42 19.04 -17.10 6.48
C LEU A 42 19.04 -17.57 5.02
N GLN A 43 18.48 -16.76 4.12
CA GLN A 43 18.45 -17.02 2.69
C GLN A 43 18.05 -15.75 1.95
N SER A 44 18.63 -15.55 0.78
CA SER A 44 18.19 -14.53 -0.17
C SER A 44 17.99 -15.12 -1.56
N THR A 45 17.31 -14.35 -2.41
CA THR A 45 17.27 -14.58 -3.85
C THR A 45 17.12 -13.24 -4.55
N TYR A 46 17.62 -13.14 -5.77
CA TYR A 46 17.22 -12.08 -6.69
C TYR A 46 15.83 -12.41 -7.28
N ILE A 47 15.20 -11.40 -7.84
CA ILE A 47 14.04 -11.47 -8.72
C ILE A 47 14.30 -10.43 -9.81
N GLY A 48 14.43 -10.88 -11.05
CA GLY A 48 14.63 -9.95 -12.15
C GLY A 48 15.22 -10.59 -13.39
N GLY A 49 15.45 -9.75 -14.39
CA GLY A 49 15.94 -10.10 -15.71
C GLY A 49 17.12 -9.21 -16.10
N PRO A 50 17.38 -9.04 -17.41
CA PRO A 50 18.55 -8.30 -17.88
C PRO A 50 18.50 -6.78 -17.65
N LEU A 51 17.35 -6.25 -17.21
CA LEU A 51 17.14 -4.83 -16.99
C LEU A 51 17.18 -4.50 -15.49
N SER A 52 16.90 -3.25 -15.14
CA SER A 52 16.78 -2.86 -13.74
C SER A 52 15.40 -3.24 -13.21
N ASP A 53 15.36 -3.99 -12.12
CA ASP A 53 14.13 -4.44 -11.48
C ASP A 53 14.08 -4.02 -10.00
N GLY A 54 12.90 -3.63 -9.55
CA GLY A 54 12.66 -3.11 -8.21
C GLY A 54 11.69 -3.96 -7.42
N GLY A 55 11.98 -4.22 -6.14
CA GLY A 55 11.05 -4.83 -5.21
C GLY A 55 10.47 -3.79 -4.27
N SER A 56 9.19 -3.47 -4.39
CA SER A 56 8.53 -2.37 -3.67
C SER A 56 7.59 -2.85 -2.57
N ALA A 57 6.98 -4.02 -2.74
CA ALA A 57 6.03 -4.59 -1.79
C ALA A 57 6.25 -6.08 -1.58
N LEU A 58 5.92 -6.56 -0.38
CA LEU A 58 6.02 -7.97 -0.01
C LEU A 58 4.82 -8.39 0.86
N ALA A 59 4.26 -9.55 0.59
CA ALA A 59 3.34 -10.22 1.51
C ALA A 59 3.63 -11.72 1.61
N ILE A 60 3.13 -12.33 2.67
CA ILE A 60 3.33 -13.75 2.97
C ILE A 60 1.95 -14.40 3.02
N HIS A 61 1.78 -15.47 2.26
CA HIS A 61 0.53 -16.21 2.30
C HIS A 61 0.36 -16.86 3.69
N PRO A 62 -0.76 -16.61 4.41
CA PRO A 62 -0.87 -16.98 5.83
C PRO A 62 -0.87 -18.50 6.07
N ALA A 63 -1.38 -19.30 5.12
CA ALA A 63 -1.42 -20.76 5.25
C ALA A 63 -0.14 -21.48 4.76
N THR A 64 0.41 -21.10 3.62
CA THR A 64 1.53 -21.81 2.97
C THR A 64 2.90 -21.23 3.36
N GLY A 65 2.95 -19.98 3.82
CA GLY A 65 4.20 -19.26 4.06
C GLY A 65 4.94 -18.84 2.78
N GLU A 66 4.34 -19.05 1.60
CA GLU A 66 4.86 -18.58 0.32
C GLU A 66 4.97 -17.05 0.31
N VAL A 67 5.97 -16.56 -0.42
CA VAL A 67 6.35 -15.15 -0.40
C VAL A 67 5.97 -14.53 -1.74
N TYR A 68 5.21 -13.45 -1.68
CA TYR A 68 4.79 -12.67 -2.84
C TYR A 68 5.51 -11.34 -2.81
N VAL A 69 6.12 -10.96 -3.93
CA VAL A 69 6.82 -9.68 -4.10
C VAL A 69 6.31 -8.98 -5.33
N ALA A 70 6.01 -7.71 -5.19
CA ALA A 70 5.63 -6.85 -6.31
C ALA A 70 6.57 -5.65 -6.42
N GLY A 71 6.68 -5.14 -7.64
CA GLY A 71 7.47 -3.96 -7.94
C GLY A 71 7.50 -3.72 -9.45
N ASP A 72 8.61 -3.22 -9.97
CA ASP A 72 8.77 -2.82 -11.37
C ASP A 72 9.83 -3.66 -12.10
N PHE A 73 9.56 -3.92 -13.37
CA PHE A 73 10.45 -4.63 -14.28
C PHE A 73 10.90 -3.74 -15.43
N GLY A 74 12.21 -3.51 -15.52
CA GLY A 74 12.86 -2.95 -16.71
C GLY A 74 12.32 -1.64 -17.27
N LEU A 75 11.79 -0.75 -16.41
CA LEU A 75 11.19 0.56 -16.71
C LEU A 75 9.82 0.56 -17.41
N ARG A 76 9.10 -0.57 -17.48
CA ARG A 76 7.83 -0.63 -18.21
C ARG A 76 6.69 -1.23 -17.41
N ASP A 77 6.82 -2.50 -17.03
CA ASP A 77 5.69 -3.21 -16.46
C ASP A 77 5.89 -3.43 -14.97
N ALA A 78 4.79 -3.31 -14.20
CA ALA A 78 4.80 -3.83 -12.85
C ALA A 78 4.88 -5.37 -12.90
N PHE A 79 5.35 -5.99 -11.83
CA PHE A 79 5.30 -7.44 -11.70
C PHE A 79 4.81 -7.86 -10.32
N VAL A 80 4.35 -9.10 -10.24
CA VAL A 80 4.19 -9.83 -8.99
C VAL A 80 4.78 -11.24 -9.14
N SER A 81 5.66 -11.60 -8.21
CA SER A 81 6.37 -12.89 -8.17
C SER A 81 5.99 -13.66 -6.91
N ARG A 82 5.68 -14.94 -7.06
CA ARG A 82 5.40 -15.91 -6.01
C ARG A 82 6.59 -16.86 -5.86
N LEU A 83 7.15 -16.93 -4.67
CA LEU A 83 8.29 -17.74 -4.30
C LEU A 83 7.92 -18.76 -3.21
N SER A 84 8.67 -19.85 -3.15
CA SER A 84 8.57 -20.79 -2.03
C SER A 84 8.94 -20.11 -0.70
N ALA A 85 8.40 -20.60 0.41
CA ALA A 85 8.73 -20.10 1.76
C ALA A 85 10.23 -20.18 2.11
N SER A 86 10.97 -21.08 1.45
CA SER A 86 12.42 -21.19 1.60
C SER A 86 13.21 -20.27 0.68
N LEU A 87 12.56 -19.52 -0.22
CA LEU A 87 13.17 -18.71 -1.28
C LEU A 87 14.05 -19.50 -2.27
N THR A 88 13.91 -20.83 -2.32
CA THR A 88 14.74 -21.71 -3.17
C THR A 88 14.12 -21.98 -4.53
N SER A 89 12.89 -21.52 -4.78
CA SER A 89 12.18 -21.76 -6.04
C SER A 89 11.28 -20.59 -6.37
N SER A 90 11.36 -20.13 -7.63
CA SER A 90 10.34 -19.26 -8.21
C SER A 90 9.18 -20.13 -8.68
N LEU A 91 7.99 -19.86 -8.17
CA LEU A 91 6.80 -20.66 -8.45
C LEU A 91 6.01 -20.07 -9.62
N GLN A 92 5.86 -18.75 -9.65
CA GLN A 92 5.22 -18.03 -10.75
C GLN A 92 5.59 -16.54 -10.69
N THR A 93 5.65 -15.89 -11.86
CA THR A 93 5.72 -14.43 -11.99
C THR A 93 4.72 -13.99 -13.04
N SER A 94 4.02 -12.88 -12.78
CA SER A 94 3.12 -12.24 -13.73
C SER A 94 3.42 -10.76 -13.84
N PHE A 95 3.44 -10.26 -15.07
CA PHE A 95 3.53 -8.84 -15.37
C PHE A 95 2.14 -8.20 -15.36
N LEU A 96 2.10 -6.94 -14.93
CA LEU A 96 0.92 -6.10 -14.78
C LEU A 96 1.24 -4.76 -15.45
N GLY A 97 0.74 -4.54 -16.65
CA GLY A 97 1.03 -3.32 -17.38
C GLY A 97 0.56 -3.37 -18.84
N GLY A 98 0.64 -2.22 -19.49
CA GLY A 98 0.27 -2.02 -20.89
C GLY A 98 1.44 -1.48 -21.71
N TRP A 99 1.18 -0.58 -22.66
CA TRP A 99 2.25 -0.06 -23.53
C TRP A 99 3.23 0.92 -22.87
N MET A 100 2.77 1.61 -21.83
CA MET A 100 3.51 2.68 -21.16
C MET A 100 4.16 2.17 -19.88
N VAL A 101 4.21 2.99 -18.84
CA VAL A 101 4.94 2.69 -17.62
C VAL A 101 3.95 2.35 -16.51
N ASP A 102 4.25 1.30 -15.77
CA ASP A 102 3.41 0.68 -14.77
C ASP A 102 4.28 0.30 -13.56
N TYR A 103 3.89 0.73 -12.36
CA TYR A 103 4.62 0.43 -11.13
C TYR A 103 3.68 -0.18 -10.10
N ALA A 104 4.06 -1.31 -9.50
CA ALA A 104 3.42 -1.82 -8.30
C ALA A 104 4.11 -1.29 -7.05
N THR A 105 3.34 -0.70 -6.15
CA THR A 105 3.83 -0.09 -4.90
C THR A 105 3.33 -0.84 -3.67
N SER A 106 2.23 -1.60 -3.79
CA SER A 106 1.62 -2.31 -2.68
C SER A 106 0.99 -3.62 -3.12
N LEU A 107 0.96 -4.60 -2.21
CA LEU A 107 0.27 -5.87 -2.43
C LEU A 107 -0.32 -6.42 -1.13
N ALA A 108 -1.45 -7.12 -1.23
CA ALA A 108 -2.05 -7.87 -0.13
C ALA A 108 -2.63 -9.21 -0.62
N ILE A 109 -2.69 -10.17 0.28
CA ILE A 109 -3.23 -11.51 0.00
C ILE A 109 -4.50 -11.70 0.81
N HIS A 110 -5.59 -12.07 0.15
CA HIS A 110 -6.86 -12.33 0.82
C HIS A 110 -6.71 -13.58 1.71
N PRO A 111 -6.96 -13.48 3.04
CA PRO A 111 -6.55 -14.52 3.98
C PRO A 111 -7.28 -15.87 3.80
N GLN A 112 -8.48 -15.86 3.23
CA GLN A 112 -9.26 -17.09 3.00
C GLN A 112 -9.14 -17.65 1.58
N THR A 113 -9.17 -16.81 0.54
CA THR A 113 -9.16 -17.26 -0.86
C THR A 113 -7.74 -17.41 -1.42
N GLY A 114 -6.74 -16.74 -0.82
CA GLY A 114 -5.38 -16.67 -1.34
C GLY A 114 -5.23 -15.73 -2.55
N GLU A 115 -6.32 -15.09 -3.01
CA GLU A 115 -6.29 -14.13 -4.11
C GLU A 115 -5.38 -12.95 -3.77
N VAL A 116 -4.69 -12.45 -4.79
CA VAL A 116 -3.64 -11.43 -4.63
C VAL A 116 -4.14 -10.12 -5.20
N TYR A 117 -4.10 -9.08 -4.38
CA TYR A 117 -4.41 -7.72 -4.78
C TYR A 117 -3.11 -6.93 -4.88
N VAL A 118 -2.90 -6.28 -6.02
CA VAL A 118 -1.73 -5.44 -6.29
C VAL A 118 -2.23 -4.05 -6.64
N ALA A 119 -1.60 -3.03 -6.08
CA ALA A 119 -1.89 -1.64 -6.40
C ALA A 119 -0.63 -0.86 -6.72
N GLY A 120 -0.82 0.22 -7.45
CA GLY A 120 0.22 1.16 -7.80
C GLY A 120 -0.30 2.21 -8.77
N TYR A 121 0.49 2.59 -9.75
CA TYR A 121 0.09 3.55 -10.78
C TYR A 121 0.50 3.09 -12.16
N THR A 122 -0.25 3.56 -13.15
CA THR A 122 -0.12 3.20 -14.56
C THR A 122 -0.23 4.46 -15.41
N GLU A 123 0.61 4.57 -16.45
CA GLU A 123 0.47 5.53 -17.54
C GLU A 123 -0.24 4.88 -18.76
N SER A 124 -0.57 3.59 -18.64
CA SER A 124 -1.03 2.74 -19.73
C SER A 124 -2.55 2.79 -19.86
N SER A 125 -3.05 3.35 -20.96
CA SER A 125 -4.50 3.35 -21.27
C SER A 125 -5.07 1.96 -21.63
N ASP A 126 -4.21 0.97 -21.84
CA ASP A 126 -4.52 -0.40 -22.22
C ASP A 126 -4.19 -1.41 -21.10
N PHE A 127 -4.18 -0.97 -19.84
CA PHE A 127 -3.94 -1.82 -18.69
C PHE A 127 -4.86 -3.06 -18.70
N PRO A 128 -4.34 -4.26 -18.37
CA PRO A 128 -5.05 -5.51 -18.60
C PRO A 128 -6.29 -5.67 -17.71
N ASN A 129 -7.35 -6.20 -18.31
CA ASN A 129 -8.58 -6.65 -17.65
C ASN A 129 -9.32 -5.58 -16.82
N THR A 130 -9.36 -4.33 -17.31
CA THR A 130 -10.08 -3.23 -16.65
C THR A 130 -11.57 -3.17 -16.99
N ASP A 131 -12.00 -3.84 -18.06
CA ASP A 131 -13.40 -3.97 -18.43
C ASP A 131 -14.22 -4.56 -17.27
N GLY A 132 -15.32 -3.90 -16.91
CA GLY A 132 -16.16 -4.28 -15.76
C GLY A 132 -15.64 -3.86 -14.38
N GLY A 133 -14.44 -3.26 -14.32
CA GLY A 133 -13.89 -2.66 -13.10
C GLY A 133 -14.66 -1.41 -12.68
N ALA A 134 -14.41 -0.96 -11.44
CA ALA A 134 -15.04 0.24 -10.87
C ALA A 134 -14.83 1.49 -11.74
N GLN A 135 -13.69 1.56 -12.40
CA GLN A 135 -13.36 2.51 -13.46
C GLN A 135 -12.61 1.75 -14.55
N SER A 136 -13.29 1.53 -15.68
CA SER A 136 -12.79 0.69 -16.77
C SER A 136 -11.81 1.38 -17.72
N SER A 137 -11.74 2.72 -17.66
CA SER A 137 -10.95 3.52 -18.59
C SER A 137 -10.05 4.48 -17.84
N TYR A 138 -8.84 4.62 -18.37
CA TYR A 138 -7.86 5.62 -17.95
C TYR A 138 -8.46 7.03 -18.07
N ALA A 139 -8.51 7.77 -16.97
CA ALA A 139 -9.19 9.05 -16.89
C ALA A 139 -8.37 10.23 -17.42
N GLY A 140 -7.04 10.09 -17.47
CA GLY A 140 -6.15 11.10 -18.04
C GLY A 140 -4.93 11.38 -17.18
N GLY A 141 -4.42 12.61 -17.27
CA GLY A 141 -3.22 13.02 -16.54
C GLY A 141 -1.95 12.26 -16.93
N THR A 142 -0.95 12.32 -16.04
CA THR A 142 0.34 11.62 -16.22
C THR A 142 0.25 10.15 -15.85
N SER A 143 -0.52 9.79 -14.82
CA SER A 143 -0.79 8.41 -14.42
C SER A 143 -2.11 8.33 -13.65
N ASP A 144 -2.79 7.19 -13.74
CA ASP A 144 -3.90 6.81 -12.86
C ASP A 144 -3.40 5.78 -11.85
N ALA A 145 -3.98 5.76 -10.64
CA ALA A 145 -3.78 4.62 -9.76
C ALA A 145 -4.47 3.38 -10.37
N PHE A 146 -3.95 2.19 -10.09
CA PHE A 146 -4.62 0.94 -10.44
C PHE A 146 -4.74 0.00 -9.24
N VAL A 147 -5.72 -0.90 -9.34
CA VAL A 147 -5.80 -2.10 -8.50
C VAL A 147 -6.06 -3.31 -9.38
N SER A 148 -5.23 -4.34 -9.25
CA SER A 148 -5.39 -5.64 -9.91
C SER A 148 -5.69 -6.71 -8.88
N ARG A 149 -6.64 -7.59 -9.18
CA ARG A 149 -6.95 -8.82 -8.45
C ARG A 149 -6.54 -10.01 -9.29
N LEU A 150 -5.66 -10.85 -8.77
CA LEU A 150 -5.18 -12.07 -9.40
C LEU A 150 -5.63 -13.30 -8.61
N ASP A 151 -5.66 -14.44 -9.28
CA ASP A 151 -5.79 -15.72 -8.61
C ASP A 151 -4.56 -16.03 -7.71
N ALA A 152 -4.73 -16.98 -6.79
CA ALA A 152 -3.68 -17.31 -5.81
C ALA A 152 -2.39 -17.82 -6.46
N ASP A 153 -2.51 -18.47 -7.62
CA ASP A 153 -1.39 -19.00 -8.37
C ASP A 153 -0.69 -17.96 -9.26
N LEU A 154 -1.18 -16.72 -9.32
CA LEU A 154 -0.73 -15.66 -10.23
C LEU A 154 -0.79 -16.07 -11.71
N SER A 155 -1.69 -16.97 -12.08
CA SER A 155 -1.85 -17.44 -13.46
C SER A 155 -2.82 -16.58 -14.27
N THR A 156 -3.72 -15.87 -13.58
CA THR A 156 -4.81 -15.11 -14.20
C THR A 156 -5.06 -13.80 -13.47
N ILE A 157 -5.11 -12.70 -14.22
CA ILE A 157 -5.67 -11.43 -13.74
C ILE A 157 -7.19 -11.57 -13.78
N LEU A 158 -7.84 -11.61 -12.61
CA LEU A 158 -9.28 -11.82 -12.49
C LEU A 158 -10.09 -10.54 -12.75
N GLN A 159 -9.59 -9.40 -12.29
CA GLN A 159 -10.15 -8.07 -12.55
C GLN A 159 -9.09 -7.01 -12.26
N SER A 160 -9.06 -5.95 -13.06
CA SER A 160 -8.37 -4.71 -12.74
C SER A 160 -9.34 -3.53 -12.75
N THR A 161 -8.93 -2.42 -12.16
CA THR A 161 -9.62 -1.13 -12.27
C THR A 161 -8.59 -0.02 -12.23
N TYR A 162 -8.83 1.04 -12.99
CA TYR A 162 -8.20 2.33 -12.74
C TYR A 162 -8.83 2.98 -11.50
N LEU A 163 -8.21 4.03 -11.00
CA LEU A 163 -8.71 4.86 -9.93
C LEU A 163 -8.03 6.22 -10.02
N GLY A 164 -8.69 7.19 -10.66
CA GLY A 164 -8.11 8.50 -10.90
C GLY A 164 -9.01 9.45 -11.68
N GLY A 165 -8.46 10.59 -12.04
CA GLY A 165 -9.15 11.70 -12.70
C GLY A 165 -8.30 12.34 -13.79
N PHE A 166 -8.38 13.66 -13.93
CA PHE A 166 -7.68 14.37 -15.01
C PHE A 166 -6.21 14.69 -14.70
N GLY A 167 -5.79 14.54 -13.44
CA GLY A 167 -4.45 14.81 -12.93
C GLY A 167 -3.64 13.54 -12.70
N GLU A 168 -2.59 13.64 -11.90
CA GLU A 168 -1.76 12.50 -11.51
C GLU A 168 -2.37 11.81 -10.29
N ASP A 169 -2.56 10.50 -10.38
CA ASP A 169 -3.12 9.68 -9.32
C ASP A 169 -2.23 8.45 -9.09
N SER A 170 -1.91 8.17 -7.83
CA SER A 170 -1.08 7.02 -7.47
C SER A 170 -1.54 6.34 -6.20
N ALA A 171 -1.48 5.02 -6.18
CA ALA A 171 -1.62 4.23 -4.97
C ALA A 171 -0.24 4.04 -4.32
N ALA A 172 -0.15 4.25 -3.01
CA ALA A 172 1.04 3.98 -2.21
C ALA A 172 0.84 2.76 -1.28
N ALA A 173 -0.40 2.51 -0.85
CA ALA A 173 -0.72 1.44 0.07
C ALA A 173 -2.05 0.78 -0.25
N LEU A 174 -2.15 -0.52 0.01
CA LEU A 174 -3.35 -1.33 -0.12
C LEU A 174 -3.52 -2.24 1.10
N ALA A 175 -4.75 -2.41 1.56
CA ALA A 175 -5.11 -3.40 2.57
C ALA A 175 -6.51 -3.94 2.35
N ILE A 176 -6.72 -5.17 2.82
CA ILE A 176 -8.01 -5.85 2.77
C ILE A 176 -8.66 -5.68 4.14
N HIS A 177 -9.89 -5.18 4.15
CA HIS A 177 -10.65 -5.00 5.36
C HIS A 177 -10.97 -6.37 5.99
N PRO A 178 -10.55 -6.63 7.25
CA PRO A 178 -10.54 -7.99 7.81
C PRO A 178 -11.94 -8.60 8.01
N ILE A 179 -12.98 -7.76 8.08
CA ILE A 179 -14.38 -8.20 8.26
C ILE A 179 -15.14 -8.27 6.92
N SER A 180 -15.16 -7.19 6.13
CA SER A 180 -15.93 -7.13 4.88
C SER A 180 -15.21 -7.71 3.66
N GLY A 181 -13.89 -7.90 3.71
CA GLY A 181 -13.07 -8.27 2.56
C GLY A 181 -12.88 -7.15 1.53
N GLU A 182 -13.39 -5.94 1.81
CA GLU A 182 -13.28 -4.80 0.91
C GLU A 182 -11.85 -4.29 0.81
N ILE A 183 -11.53 -3.71 -0.34
CA ILE A 183 -10.17 -3.29 -0.65
C ILE A 183 -10.07 -1.80 -0.41
N TYR A 184 -9.14 -1.41 0.47
CA TYR A 184 -8.83 -0.02 0.74
C TYR A 184 -7.50 0.31 0.09
N VAL A 185 -7.43 1.48 -0.53
CA VAL A 185 -6.26 1.98 -1.20
C VAL A 185 -6.01 3.39 -0.71
N ALA A 186 -4.78 3.70 -0.33
CA ALA A 186 -4.36 5.03 0.03
C ALA A 186 -3.21 5.48 -0.87
N GLY A 187 -3.15 6.78 -1.14
CA GLY A 187 -2.10 7.36 -1.97
C GLY A 187 -2.31 8.85 -2.18
N THR A 188 -2.01 9.31 -3.39
CA THR A 188 -2.01 10.75 -3.72
C THR A 188 -2.81 11.00 -4.99
N THR A 189 -3.51 12.13 -5.04
CA THR A 189 -4.26 12.59 -6.21
C THR A 189 -3.98 14.07 -6.46
N SER A 190 -3.74 14.47 -7.71
CA SER A 190 -3.83 15.88 -8.14
C SER A 190 -5.13 16.14 -8.92
N SER A 191 -6.08 15.20 -8.85
CA SER A 191 -7.31 15.19 -9.62
C SER A 191 -8.47 15.80 -8.83
N SER A 192 -8.89 17.01 -9.24
CA SER A 192 -10.10 17.65 -8.69
C SER A 192 -11.40 16.86 -8.92
N ASN A 193 -11.37 15.87 -9.81
CA ASN A 193 -12.49 14.99 -10.17
C ASN A 193 -12.26 13.53 -9.76
N PHE A 194 -11.47 13.27 -8.71
CA PHE A 194 -11.23 11.91 -8.22
C PHE A 194 -12.56 11.17 -7.92
N PRO A 195 -12.71 9.88 -8.26
CA PRO A 195 -13.98 9.18 -8.19
C PRO A 195 -14.56 9.08 -6.77
N ASN A 196 -15.89 9.27 -6.68
CA ASN A 196 -16.72 9.00 -5.50
C ASN A 196 -16.27 9.69 -4.20
N THR A 197 -15.76 10.92 -4.27
CA THR A 197 -15.35 11.69 -3.09
C THR A 197 -16.50 12.41 -2.38
N ALA A 198 -17.62 12.67 -3.06
CA ALA A 198 -18.70 13.55 -2.58
C ALA A 198 -19.28 13.22 -1.19
N GLY A 199 -19.28 11.94 -0.79
CA GLY A 199 -19.75 11.45 0.52
C GLY A 199 -18.63 11.21 1.56
N GLY A 200 -17.39 11.54 1.21
CA GLY A 200 -16.21 11.28 2.03
C GLY A 200 -16.01 12.33 3.10
N ALA A 201 -15.09 12.05 4.02
CA ALA A 201 -14.68 12.96 5.09
C ALA A 201 -14.27 14.34 4.57
N GLN A 202 -13.62 14.39 3.41
CA GLN A 202 -13.39 15.60 2.62
C GLN A 202 -13.80 15.33 1.18
N ALA A 203 -14.88 15.98 0.77
CA ALA A 203 -15.53 15.75 -0.52
C ALA A 203 -14.82 16.40 -1.72
N ILE A 204 -14.02 17.44 -1.45
CA ILE A 204 -13.35 18.22 -2.49
C ILE A 204 -11.86 17.93 -2.38
N CYS A 205 -11.32 17.28 -3.39
CA CYS A 205 -9.90 17.25 -3.67
C CYS A 205 -9.55 18.57 -4.36
N ASN A 206 -8.63 19.33 -3.79
CA ASN A 206 -8.19 20.57 -4.41
C ASN A 206 -7.33 20.25 -5.66
N THR A 207 -6.73 21.25 -6.31
CA THR A 207 -5.88 21.02 -7.50
C THR A 207 -4.40 20.81 -7.16
N ALA A 208 -4.03 20.79 -5.88
CA ALA A 208 -2.71 20.40 -5.43
C ALA A 208 -2.67 18.88 -5.22
N TYR A 209 -1.49 18.31 -4.94
CA TYR A 209 -1.40 16.91 -4.54
C TYR A 209 -2.09 16.73 -3.19
N GLU A 210 -3.15 15.94 -3.13
CA GLU A 210 -3.94 15.63 -1.95
C GLU A 210 -3.77 14.17 -1.57
N ALA A 211 -3.77 13.89 -0.26
CA ALA A 211 -3.82 12.51 0.20
C ALA A 211 -5.23 11.96 -0.08
N VAL A 212 -5.32 10.73 -0.58
CA VAL A 212 -6.60 10.11 -0.93
C VAL A 212 -6.70 8.72 -0.34
N VAL A 213 -7.91 8.36 0.06
CA VAL A 213 -8.29 6.99 0.42
C VAL A 213 -9.51 6.57 -0.36
N ALA A 214 -9.43 5.46 -1.08
CA ALA A 214 -10.54 4.86 -1.80
C ALA A 214 -10.90 3.50 -1.21
N ARG A 215 -12.19 3.18 -1.23
CA ARG A 215 -12.75 1.88 -0.86
C ARG A 215 -13.36 1.24 -2.10
N LEU A 216 -12.99 0.01 -2.38
CA LEU A 216 -13.45 -0.82 -3.48
C LEU A 216 -14.11 -2.09 -2.92
N ASN A 217 -15.10 -2.62 -3.63
CA ASN A 217 -15.63 -3.94 -3.29
C ASN A 217 -14.55 -5.03 -3.57
N PRO A 218 -14.68 -6.25 -3.01
CA PRO A 218 -13.68 -7.29 -3.16
C PRO A 218 -13.47 -7.75 -4.62
N LEU A 219 -14.48 -7.53 -5.47
CA LEU A 219 -14.44 -7.88 -6.89
C LEU A 219 -13.82 -6.78 -7.76
N LEU A 220 -13.47 -5.61 -7.20
CA LEU A 220 -12.98 -4.42 -7.90
C LEU A 220 -13.94 -3.82 -8.94
N THR A 221 -15.23 -4.15 -8.88
CA THR A 221 -16.26 -3.69 -9.83
C THR A 221 -16.99 -2.43 -9.38
N VAL A 222 -16.83 -2.02 -8.12
CA VAL A 222 -17.49 -0.83 -7.55
C VAL A 222 -16.55 -0.11 -6.60
N ASN A 223 -16.42 1.22 -6.76
CA ASN A 223 -15.83 2.14 -5.80
C ASN A 223 -16.96 2.83 -5.02
N PRO A 224 -17.44 2.27 -3.89
CA PRO A 224 -18.54 2.86 -3.14
C PRO A 224 -18.24 4.23 -2.54
N GLN A 225 -16.98 4.51 -2.18
CA GLN A 225 -16.60 5.76 -1.54
C GLN A 225 -15.10 6.00 -1.66
N SER A 226 -14.74 7.26 -1.86
CA SER A 226 -13.39 7.79 -1.64
C SER A 226 -13.47 9.02 -0.75
N THR A 227 -12.33 9.45 -0.21
CA THR A 227 -12.19 10.73 0.48
C THR A 227 -10.81 11.30 0.21
N CYS A 228 -10.73 12.61 0.03
CA CYS A 228 -9.46 13.33 0.13
C CYS A 228 -9.15 13.63 1.60
N LEU A 229 -7.91 14.03 1.86
CA LEU A 229 -7.37 14.40 3.16
C LEU A 229 -6.27 15.43 2.90
N GLY A 230 -6.47 16.66 3.34
CA GLY A 230 -5.48 17.69 3.13
C GLY A 230 -6.00 19.09 3.34
N GLY A 231 -5.13 20.06 3.09
CA GLY A 231 -5.41 21.49 3.28
C GLY A 231 -5.33 22.25 1.97
N THR A 232 -4.52 23.31 1.95
CA THR A 232 -4.29 24.14 0.74
C THR A 232 -2.96 23.83 0.06
N GLY A 233 -2.17 22.96 0.67
CA GLY A 233 -0.81 22.60 0.31
C GLY A 233 -0.75 21.22 -0.35
N TRP A 234 0.42 20.58 -0.27
CA TRP A 234 0.64 19.21 -0.70
C TRP A 234 0.47 18.25 0.48
N ASP A 235 -0.30 17.21 0.25
CA ASP A 235 -0.69 16.19 1.21
C ASP A 235 -0.50 14.81 0.57
N PHE A 236 0.18 13.89 1.26
CA PHE A 236 0.51 12.56 0.74
C PHE A 236 0.13 11.50 1.76
N ALA A 237 -0.68 10.50 1.37
CA ALA A 237 -0.85 9.29 2.18
C ALA A 237 0.16 8.23 1.75
N TYR A 238 1.08 7.86 2.64
CA TYR A 238 2.09 6.85 2.36
C TYR A 238 1.67 5.45 2.80
N THR A 239 0.85 5.37 3.85
CA THR A 239 0.43 4.09 4.41
C THR A 239 -0.87 4.23 5.20
N PHE A 240 -1.48 3.10 5.51
CA PHE A 240 -2.59 3.05 6.44
C PHE A 240 -2.69 1.68 7.13
N GLY A 241 -3.40 1.65 8.26
CA GLY A 241 -3.80 0.43 8.95
C GLY A 241 -5.30 0.39 9.17
N ILE A 242 -5.89 -0.80 9.12
CA ILE A 242 -7.31 -1.01 9.47
C ILE A 242 -7.37 -1.67 10.84
N TYR A 243 -8.07 -1.03 11.78
CA TYR A 243 -8.27 -1.62 13.10
C TYR A 243 -9.22 -2.81 13.00
N PRO A 244 -8.79 -4.04 13.34
CA PRO A 244 -9.52 -5.25 12.97
C PRO A 244 -10.85 -5.44 13.69
N VAL A 245 -11.11 -4.70 14.77
CA VAL A 245 -12.34 -4.82 15.56
C VAL A 245 -13.44 -3.90 15.02
N THR A 246 -13.15 -2.63 14.78
CA THR A 246 -14.15 -1.64 14.35
C THR A 246 -14.14 -1.38 12.85
N GLY A 247 -13.05 -1.73 12.15
CA GLY A 247 -12.85 -1.41 10.74
C GLY A 247 -12.36 0.01 10.47
N GLU A 248 -12.05 0.78 11.52
CA GLU A 248 -11.56 2.15 11.37
C GLU A 248 -10.21 2.18 10.66
N VAL A 249 -10.02 3.18 9.82
CA VAL A 249 -8.87 3.32 8.94
C VAL A 249 -7.96 4.42 9.48
N TYR A 250 -6.71 4.08 9.79
CA TYR A 250 -5.71 5.01 10.31
C TYR A 250 -4.70 5.27 9.20
N VAL A 251 -4.75 6.45 8.60
CA VAL A 251 -3.90 6.87 7.49
C VAL A 251 -2.72 7.65 8.03
N ALA A 252 -1.51 7.38 7.55
CA ALA A 252 -0.32 8.13 7.90
C ALA A 252 0.39 8.65 6.65
N GLY A 253 0.93 9.84 6.76
CA GLY A 253 1.42 10.59 5.62
C GLY A 253 2.19 11.85 5.99
N SER A 254 2.42 12.70 5.00
CA SER A 254 2.98 14.04 5.21
C SER A 254 2.11 15.13 4.59
N THR A 255 2.22 16.33 5.16
CA THR A 255 1.47 17.51 4.78
C THR A 255 2.36 18.75 4.87
N ASP A 256 2.35 19.63 3.87
CA ASP A 256 2.86 21.00 4.02
C ASP A 256 1.73 22.01 4.34
N SER A 257 0.50 21.52 4.45
CA SER A 257 -0.68 22.31 4.74
C SER A 257 -0.69 22.82 6.18
N ILE A 258 -0.97 24.12 6.35
CA ILE A 258 -1.12 24.77 7.66
C ILE A 258 -2.47 24.42 8.32
N GLY A 259 -3.44 23.94 7.55
CA GLY A 259 -4.84 23.72 7.96
C GLY A 259 -5.33 22.29 7.70
N PHE A 260 -4.61 21.27 8.18
CA PHE A 260 -5.03 19.87 8.03
C PHE A 260 -6.38 19.60 8.73
N PRO A 261 -7.31 18.83 8.14
CA PRO A 261 -8.65 18.63 8.72
C PRO A 261 -8.63 18.03 10.12
N ASN A 262 -9.49 18.56 11.01
CA ASN A 262 -9.72 18.06 12.38
C ASN A 262 -8.45 17.91 13.24
N ALA A 263 -7.46 18.81 13.08
CA ALA A 263 -6.29 18.85 13.95
C ALA A 263 -6.60 19.30 15.40
N THR A 264 -7.71 20.00 15.63
CA THR A 264 -8.15 20.43 16.96
C THR A 264 -8.41 19.23 17.88
N GLY A 265 -7.85 19.23 19.10
CA GLY A 265 -7.90 18.10 20.03
C GLY A 265 -6.89 16.98 19.75
N GLY A 266 -6.06 17.13 18.71
CA GLY A 266 -4.99 16.20 18.36
C GLY A 266 -3.76 16.30 19.26
N ALA A 267 -2.83 15.34 19.12
CA ALA A 267 -1.58 15.33 19.90
C ALA A 267 -0.68 16.56 19.63
N GLN A 268 -0.81 17.14 18.42
CA GLN A 268 -0.26 18.43 18.06
C GLN A 268 -1.31 19.15 17.21
N GLU A 269 -1.92 20.19 17.79
CA GLU A 269 -3.04 20.88 17.15
C GLU A 269 -2.62 21.92 16.10
N ASN A 270 -1.38 22.41 16.20
CA ASN A 270 -0.86 23.48 15.35
C ASN A 270 0.32 22.97 14.52
N TYR A 271 0.38 23.44 13.27
CA TYR A 271 1.51 23.23 12.37
C TYR A 271 2.84 23.60 13.04
N GLY A 272 3.79 22.67 13.07
CA GLY A 272 5.03 22.77 13.85
C GLY A 272 6.12 23.62 13.19
N GLY A 273 5.93 23.94 11.91
CA GLY A 273 6.93 24.56 11.05
C GLY A 273 7.80 23.52 10.33
N GLY A 274 8.31 23.86 9.15
CA GLY A 274 9.11 22.95 8.33
C GLY A 274 8.74 23.08 6.85
N PHE A 275 9.24 22.16 6.01
CA PHE A 275 8.75 22.02 4.63
C PHE A 275 7.59 21.01 4.54
N ASN A 276 7.58 19.99 5.40
CA ASN A 276 6.51 18.99 5.51
C ASN A 276 6.43 18.53 6.97
N ASP A 277 5.22 18.38 7.49
CA ASP A 277 4.89 17.76 8.77
C ASP A 277 4.28 16.36 8.54
N ALA A 278 4.41 15.45 9.50
CA ALA A 278 3.72 14.17 9.45
C ALA A 278 2.28 14.30 9.97
N PHE A 279 1.34 13.57 9.37
CA PHE A 279 -0.02 13.45 9.90
C PHE A 279 -0.41 11.99 10.15
N VAL A 280 -1.35 11.81 11.08
CA VAL A 280 -2.14 10.58 11.22
C VAL A 280 -3.61 10.95 11.28
N ALA A 281 -4.42 10.42 10.37
CA ALA A 281 -5.85 10.64 10.30
C ALA A 281 -6.60 9.35 10.61
N ARG A 282 -7.63 9.44 11.47
CA ARG A 282 -8.53 8.32 11.78
C ARG A 282 -9.83 8.51 11.02
N LEU A 283 -10.14 7.62 10.09
CA LEU A 283 -11.35 7.61 9.30
C LEU A 283 -12.32 6.52 9.78
N THR A 284 -13.61 6.79 9.65
CA THR A 284 -14.64 5.75 9.79
C THR A 284 -14.46 4.66 8.71
N PRO A 285 -14.97 3.43 8.92
CA PRO A 285 -14.89 2.37 7.90
C PRO A 285 -15.53 2.77 6.56
N ALA A 286 -16.58 3.59 6.60
CA ALA A 286 -17.25 4.09 5.41
C ALA A 286 -16.51 5.25 4.72
N LEU A 287 -15.38 5.73 5.28
CA LEU A 287 -14.63 6.91 4.82
C LEU A 287 -15.42 8.24 4.87
N ALA A 288 -16.58 8.27 5.52
CA ALA A 288 -17.51 9.41 5.49
C ALA A 288 -17.16 10.54 6.48
N ALA A 289 -16.25 10.29 7.42
CA ALA A 289 -15.85 11.26 8.44
C ALA A 289 -14.48 10.89 9.02
N VAL A 290 -13.74 11.90 9.47
CA VAL A 290 -12.63 11.74 10.41
C VAL A 290 -13.23 11.53 11.79
N ALA A 291 -12.98 10.39 12.42
CA ALA A 291 -13.50 10.06 13.74
C ALA A 291 -12.67 10.75 14.83
N ASP A 292 -13.33 11.44 15.77
CA ASP A 292 -12.65 12.12 16.87
C ASP A 292 -11.73 11.18 17.66
N MET A 293 -10.52 11.66 17.95
CA MET A 293 -9.53 10.97 18.78
C MET A 293 -9.85 11.00 20.28
N GLN A 294 -11.08 11.34 20.70
CA GLN A 294 -11.49 11.14 22.10
C GLN A 294 -11.98 9.70 22.30
N PRO A 295 -11.18 8.78 22.83
CA PRO A 295 -11.76 7.75 23.65
C PRO A 295 -12.40 8.44 24.86
N SER A 296 -13.61 8.04 25.20
CA SER A 296 -14.16 8.24 26.54
C SER A 296 -13.30 7.44 27.53
N LEU A 297 -12.07 7.89 27.78
CA LEU A 297 -11.26 7.38 28.86
C LEU A 297 -11.88 7.96 30.12
N GLY A 298 -12.55 7.10 30.88
CA GLY A 298 -12.90 7.40 32.28
C GLY A 298 -11.68 8.01 32.96
N SER A 299 -11.92 9.14 33.62
CA SER A 299 -10.94 9.96 34.36
C SER A 299 -9.72 9.15 34.84
N PHE A 300 -8.54 9.45 34.30
CA PHE A 300 -7.30 9.01 34.93
C PHE A 300 -7.17 9.69 36.30
N PRO A 301 -6.93 8.95 37.39
CA PRO A 301 -6.67 9.57 38.67
C PRO A 301 -5.35 10.34 38.61
N SER A 302 -5.42 11.61 38.98
CA SER A 302 -4.30 12.53 39.04
C SER A 302 -3.39 12.21 40.23
N SER A 303 -2.45 11.28 40.07
CA SER A 303 -1.14 11.31 40.75
C SER A 303 -0.34 10.03 40.47
N PHE A 304 0.74 10.14 39.69
CA PHE A 304 1.90 9.26 39.85
C PHE A 304 3.09 10.12 40.25
N GLY A 305 3.37 10.15 41.55
CA GLY A 305 4.66 10.59 42.08
C GLY A 305 5.73 9.52 41.85
N PRO A 306 7.03 9.85 41.96
CA PRO A 306 8.09 8.93 41.59
C PRO A 306 8.33 7.88 42.67
N GLY A 307 8.39 6.61 42.26
CA GLY A 307 9.07 5.55 42.99
C GLY A 307 8.18 4.62 43.81
N SER A 308 8.00 3.40 43.30
CA SER A 308 8.34 2.14 43.99
C SER A 308 7.93 0.99 43.07
N GLY A 309 8.89 0.11 42.76
CA GLY A 309 8.68 -1.02 41.87
C GLY A 309 7.85 -2.13 42.52
N TYR A 310 7.34 -3.04 41.68
CA TYR A 310 7.14 -4.47 41.94
C TYR A 310 6.79 -5.18 40.61
N PRO A 311 6.89 -6.53 40.53
CA PRO A 311 7.41 -7.24 39.37
C PRO A 311 6.35 -8.10 38.67
N GLY A 312 6.70 -8.53 37.45
CA GLY A 312 6.14 -9.74 36.83
C GLY A 312 4.82 -9.53 36.10
N LEU A 313 4.81 -9.87 34.82
CA LEU A 313 3.87 -10.80 34.20
C LEU A 313 4.35 -11.07 32.77
N THR A 314 4.82 -12.29 32.55
CA THR A 314 4.93 -12.94 31.25
C THR A 314 3.55 -13.30 30.73
N PHE A 315 3.19 -12.84 29.53
CA PHE A 315 2.62 -13.62 28.43
C PHE A 315 2.93 -12.88 27.12
#